data_AF-A0A9N9AW95-F1
#
_entry.id   AF-A0A9N9AW95-F1
#
_cell.length_a   1.000
_cell.length_b   1.000
_cell.length_c   1.000
_cell.angle_alpha   90.00
_cell.angle_beta   90.00
_cell.angle_gamma   90.00
#
_symmetry.space_group_name_H-M   'P 1'
#
loop_
_entity.id
_entity.type
_entity.pdbx_description
1 polymer ?
#
loop_
_entity_poly.entity_id
_entity_poly.type
_entity_poly.pdbx_seq_one_letter_code
_entity_poly.pdbx_strand_id
1 'polypeptide(L)'
;MSTTSTSSTPKCMKGISIIHVGKRNFRVPTASLPDGLTSKRDIYGRKGSKINQLKQETRTFITVLSDKELVNIRGYERNVNMAKIKIYNIIENKKFLLPPTHFISLPLSDSNTQRKVKDFQNEVLQLKLANIDKSILIKPPSLHLTIGMLNLYRKEDIKEAVELLKKLSQEINDLIGKRTIVSNLTGIEIMDDNKEKTHVLYSKVGEPEGQNILEELGGFLTDKFEKAGYLKKENRPLKLHATLINTRHRNNGVVASNHDNRQGEPVRIPFNATPIFNKFSNIEFGTCRIESIHISKVGEYDERGRHHSEGCIKLP
;
A
#
# COMPACT_ATOMS: atom_id res chain seq x y z
N MET A 1 21.72 -5.81 38.71
CA MET A 1 21.01 -5.13 37.61
C MET A 1 20.38 -6.20 36.73
N SER A 2 19.08 -6.43 36.90
CA SER A 2 18.31 -7.42 36.15
C SER A 2 17.78 -6.75 34.89
N THR A 3 18.30 -7.14 33.73
CA THR A 3 17.74 -6.78 32.43
C THR A 3 16.49 -7.62 32.18
N THR A 4 15.33 -7.06 32.51
CA THR A 4 14.03 -7.57 32.09
C THR A 4 13.91 -7.47 30.58
N SER A 5 14.21 -8.57 29.88
CA SER A 5 13.81 -8.73 28.48
C SER A 5 12.28 -8.87 28.45
N THR A 6 11.58 -7.74 28.31
CA THR A 6 10.15 -7.75 27.98
C THR A 6 10.01 -8.42 26.62
N SER A 7 9.68 -9.71 26.60
CA SER A 7 9.28 -10.42 25.38
C SER A 7 7.96 -9.83 24.93
N SER A 8 8.01 -8.78 24.12
CA SER A 8 6.81 -8.18 23.53
C SER A 8 6.09 -9.26 22.72
N THR A 9 4.84 -9.54 23.08
CA THR A 9 3.96 -10.42 22.31
C THR A 9 3.95 -9.97 20.85
N PRO A 10 4.15 -10.87 19.86
CA PRO A 10 4.13 -10.49 18.45
C PRO A 10 2.85 -9.73 18.09
N LYS A 11 2.96 -8.69 17.24
CA LYS A 11 1.85 -7.78 16.90
C LYS A 11 0.57 -8.50 16.42
N CYS A 12 0.70 -9.70 15.85
CA CYS A 12 -0.42 -10.55 15.41
C CYS A 12 -1.21 -11.24 16.53
N MET A 13 -0.79 -11.10 17.79
CA MET A 13 -1.28 -11.91 18.92
C MET A 13 -1.96 -11.12 20.03
N LYS A 14 -2.36 -9.87 19.78
CA LYS A 14 -3.03 -9.01 20.77
C LYS A 14 -4.51 -9.39 21.01
N GLY A 15 -5.09 -10.32 20.25
CA GLY A 15 -6.49 -10.75 20.38
C GLY A 15 -6.70 -11.86 21.42
N ILE A 16 -7.76 -11.74 22.23
CA ILE A 16 -8.35 -12.84 23.01
C ILE A 16 -9.77 -13.03 22.50
N SER A 17 -10.13 -14.22 22.02
CA SER A 17 -11.51 -14.56 21.67
C SER A 17 -12.08 -15.57 22.64
N ILE A 18 -13.37 -15.43 22.95
CA ILE A 18 -14.09 -16.37 23.81
C ILE A 18 -14.68 -17.46 22.91
N ILE A 19 -14.18 -18.69 23.06
CA ILE A 19 -14.70 -19.85 22.36
C ILE A 19 -15.65 -20.59 23.31
N HIS A 20 -16.85 -20.86 22.83
CA HIS A 20 -17.84 -21.65 23.53
C HIS A 20 -17.62 -23.13 23.18
N VAL A 21 -17.41 -23.98 24.18
CA VAL A 21 -17.32 -25.44 24.03
C VAL A 21 -18.27 -26.07 25.04
N GLY A 22 -19.41 -26.58 24.56
CA GLY A 22 -20.51 -27.01 25.42
C GLY A 22 -21.08 -25.83 26.22
N LYS A 23 -21.27 -26.00 27.54
CA LYS A 23 -21.72 -24.93 28.46
C LYS A 23 -20.59 -24.06 29.02
N ARG A 24 -19.36 -24.19 28.52
CA ARG A 24 -18.17 -23.51 29.07
C ARG A 24 -17.57 -22.51 28.08
N ASN A 25 -17.11 -21.39 28.63
CA ASN A 25 -16.46 -20.31 27.89
C ASN A 25 -14.94 -20.41 28.11
N PHE A 26 -14.18 -20.49 27.02
CA PHE A 26 -12.73 -20.53 27.04
C PHE A 26 -12.18 -19.23 26.44
N ARG A 27 -11.38 -18.50 27.21
CA ARG A 27 -10.56 -17.42 26.69
C ARG A 27 -9.40 -18.05 25.91
N VAL A 28 -9.47 -17.97 24.59
CA VAL A 28 -8.44 -18.51 23.72
C VAL A 28 -7.69 -17.35 23.09
N PRO A 29 -6.36 -17.30 23.20
CA PRO A 29 -5.59 -16.32 22.48
C PRO A 29 -5.77 -16.51 20.97
N THR A 30 -6.12 -15.44 20.26
CA THR A 30 -6.37 -15.48 18.82
C THR A 30 -5.31 -14.73 18.04
N ALA A 31 -4.91 -15.32 16.91
CA ALA A 31 -4.08 -14.66 15.91
C ALA A 31 -5.00 -14.11 14.82
N SER A 32 -4.99 -12.79 14.62
CA SER A 32 -5.64 -12.17 13.47
C SER A 32 -4.81 -12.48 12.23
N LEU A 33 -5.41 -13.11 11.22
CA LEU A 33 -4.76 -13.34 9.93
C LEU A 33 -4.92 -12.09 9.06
N PRO A 34 -3.90 -11.77 8.25
CA PRO A 34 -4.02 -10.80 7.15
C PRO A 34 -5.16 -11.11 6.17
N ASP A 35 -6.00 -10.11 5.88
CA ASP A 35 -6.95 -10.14 4.75
C ASP A 35 -6.19 -10.41 3.43
N GLY A 36 -6.72 -11.30 2.59
CA GLY A 36 -6.10 -11.64 1.29
C GLY A 36 -4.90 -12.60 1.37
N LEU A 37 -4.41 -12.94 2.58
CA LEU A 37 -3.58 -14.13 2.71
C LEU A 37 -4.46 -15.33 2.36
N THR A 38 -3.95 -16.16 1.48
CA THR A 38 -4.31 -17.58 1.42
C THR A 38 -3.79 -18.29 2.68
N SER A 39 -3.98 -17.70 3.87
CA SER A 39 -3.57 -18.18 5.19
C SER A 39 -4.01 -19.62 5.39
N LYS A 40 -5.17 -19.98 4.85
CA LYS A 40 -5.61 -21.38 4.76
C LYS A 40 -4.59 -22.25 4.02
N ARG A 41 -4.18 -21.92 2.78
CA ARG A 41 -3.22 -22.74 2.02
C ARG A 41 -1.80 -22.67 2.59
N ASP A 42 -1.38 -21.52 3.10
CA ASP A 42 -0.02 -21.28 3.59
C ASP A 42 0.26 -21.81 4.99
N ILE A 43 -0.77 -21.87 5.83
CA ILE A 43 -0.73 -22.52 7.14
C ILE A 43 -1.05 -24.01 7.01
N TYR A 44 -2.00 -24.43 6.14
CA TYR A 44 -2.28 -25.86 5.94
C TYR A 44 -1.18 -26.59 5.17
N GLY A 45 -0.57 -25.95 4.18
CA GLY A 45 0.27 -26.63 3.20
C GLY A 45 -0.51 -27.62 2.34
N ARG A 46 0.16 -28.28 1.38
CA ARG A 46 -0.48 -29.27 0.50
C ARG A 46 -0.99 -30.44 1.36
N LYS A 47 -2.27 -30.79 1.21
CA LYS A 47 -2.97 -31.84 1.97
C LYS A 47 -2.86 -31.71 3.51
N GLY A 48 -2.69 -30.50 4.04
CA GLY A 48 -2.62 -30.29 5.49
C GLY A 48 -1.26 -30.65 6.13
N SER A 49 -0.23 -30.92 5.34
CA SER A 49 1.12 -31.28 5.83
C SER A 49 1.67 -30.27 6.84
N LYS A 50 1.59 -28.98 6.53
CA LYS A 50 2.21 -27.91 7.32
C LYS A 50 1.45 -27.61 8.62
N ILE A 51 0.11 -27.68 8.59
CA ILE A 51 -0.69 -27.54 9.82
C ILE A 51 -0.50 -28.74 10.74
N ASN A 52 -0.36 -29.95 10.19
CA ASN A 52 -0.12 -31.15 10.98
C ASN A 52 1.26 -31.12 11.62
N GLN A 53 2.28 -30.69 10.87
CA GLN A 53 3.62 -30.43 11.41
C GLN A 53 3.57 -29.41 12.55
N LEU A 54 2.91 -28.25 12.34
CA LEU A 54 2.77 -27.21 13.38
C LEU A 54 2.08 -27.73 14.65
N LYS A 55 1.01 -28.52 14.51
CA LYS A 55 0.29 -29.14 15.63
C LYS A 55 1.19 -30.10 16.42
N GLN A 56 1.97 -30.93 15.71
CA GLN A 56 2.87 -31.90 16.33
C GLN A 56 4.03 -31.22 17.06
N GLU A 57 4.70 -30.27 16.41
CA GLU A 57 5.85 -29.56 16.96
C GLU A 57 5.50 -28.74 18.19
N THR A 58 4.30 -28.15 18.20
CA THR A 58 3.89 -27.26 19.30
C THR A 58 3.00 -27.97 20.32
N ARG A 59 2.60 -29.21 20.06
CA ARG A 59 1.64 -29.98 20.88
C ARG A 59 0.38 -29.14 21.17
N THR A 60 -0.19 -28.57 20.10
CA THR A 60 -1.42 -27.77 20.15
C THR A 60 -2.45 -28.27 19.14
N PHE A 61 -3.72 -27.97 19.41
CA PHE A 61 -4.79 -28.10 18.44
C PHE A 61 -4.99 -26.77 17.74
N ILE A 62 -4.73 -26.75 16.44
CA ILE A 62 -4.85 -25.55 15.61
C ILE A 62 -6.01 -25.73 14.63
N THR A 63 -6.97 -24.82 14.65
CA THR A 63 -8.12 -24.80 13.74
C THR A 63 -8.24 -23.43 13.11
N VAL A 64 -8.21 -23.36 11.78
CA VAL A 64 -8.45 -22.10 11.05
C VAL A 64 -9.96 -22.00 10.79
N LEU A 65 -10.57 -20.94 11.31
CA LEU A 65 -11.97 -20.64 11.08
C LEU A 65 -12.13 -19.96 9.72
N SER A 66 -12.84 -20.63 8.81
CA SER A 66 -12.96 -20.22 7.39
C SER A 66 -13.67 -18.89 7.19
N ASP A 67 -14.50 -18.49 8.16
CA ASP A 67 -15.47 -17.40 8.11
C ASP A 67 -14.95 -16.09 8.72
N LYS A 68 -13.86 -16.14 9.49
CA LYS A 68 -13.43 -15.01 10.34
C LYS A 68 -11.97 -14.62 10.21
N GLU A 69 -11.20 -15.31 9.35
CA GLU A 69 -9.75 -15.09 9.25
C GLU A 69 -9.03 -15.21 10.61
N LEU A 70 -9.52 -16.14 11.45
CA LEU A 70 -8.98 -16.40 12.78
C LEU A 70 -8.38 -17.81 12.85
N VAL A 71 -7.24 -17.91 13.54
CA VAL A 71 -6.69 -19.20 13.97
C VAL A 71 -6.98 -19.41 15.45
N ASN A 72 -7.71 -20.50 15.74
CA ASN A 72 -7.88 -21.00 17.09
C ASN A 72 -6.73 -21.93 17.45
N ILE A 73 -6.04 -21.64 18.54
CA ILE A 73 -4.93 -22.46 19.06
C ILE A 73 -5.30 -22.90 20.47
N ARG A 74 -5.46 -24.21 20.70
CA ARG A 74 -5.76 -24.79 22.02
C ARG A 74 -4.59 -25.65 22.51
N GLY A 75 -4.22 -25.50 23.77
CA GLY A 75 -3.15 -26.25 24.41
C GLY A 75 -2.69 -25.55 25.69
N TYR A 76 -1.61 -26.04 26.30
CA TYR A 76 -0.96 -25.36 27.42
C TYR A 76 -0.42 -23.99 26.98
N GLU A 77 -0.41 -23.00 27.89
CA GLU A 77 -0.03 -21.61 27.56
C GLU A 77 1.32 -21.48 26.84
N ARG A 78 2.35 -22.17 27.34
CA ARG A 78 3.68 -22.21 26.71
C ARG A 78 3.63 -22.73 25.27
N ASN A 79 2.85 -23.77 25.04
CA ASN A 79 2.68 -24.43 23.74
C ASN A 79 1.90 -23.55 22.76
N VAL A 80 0.84 -22.90 23.27
CA VAL A 80 0.07 -21.91 22.52
C VAL A 80 0.99 -20.76 22.10
N ASN A 81 1.78 -20.20 23.01
CA ASN A 81 2.71 -19.12 22.69
C ASN A 81 3.78 -19.54 21.66
N MET A 82 4.26 -20.78 21.72
CA MET A 82 5.15 -21.33 20.68
C MET A 82 4.45 -21.41 19.31
N ALA A 83 3.21 -21.93 19.25
CA ALA A 83 2.43 -22.02 18.02
C ALA A 83 2.14 -20.65 17.40
N LYS A 84 1.83 -19.66 18.24
CA LYS A 84 1.66 -18.26 17.85
C LYS A 84 2.90 -17.71 17.14
N ILE A 85 4.08 -17.88 17.74
CA ILE A 85 5.34 -17.40 17.17
C ILE A 85 5.61 -18.08 15.82
N LYS A 86 5.39 -19.40 15.73
CA LYS A 86 5.60 -20.12 14.46
C LYS A 86 4.64 -19.66 13.36
N ILE A 87 3.35 -19.46 13.68
CA ILE A 87 2.37 -18.95 12.72
C ILE A 87 2.70 -17.51 12.31
N TYR A 88 3.09 -16.66 13.26
CA TYR A 88 3.53 -15.30 13.00
C TYR A 88 4.70 -15.28 12.01
N ASN A 89 5.73 -16.08 12.25
CA ASN A 89 6.90 -16.15 11.37
C ASN A 89 6.53 -16.63 9.95
N ILE A 90 5.57 -17.55 9.81
CA ILE A 90 5.07 -17.98 8.50
C ILE A 90 4.42 -16.81 7.75
N ILE A 91 3.64 -16.00 8.46
CA ILE A 91 2.94 -14.85 7.90
C ILE A 91 3.94 -13.73 7.56
N GLU A 92 4.82 -13.37 8.50
CA GLU A 92 5.78 -12.27 8.33
C GLU A 92 6.74 -12.55 7.17
N ASN A 93 7.21 -13.80 7.04
CA ASN A 93 8.07 -14.22 5.92
C ASN A 93 7.39 -14.13 4.54
N LYS A 94 6.05 -14.06 4.50
CA LYS A 94 5.27 -13.99 3.25
C LYS A 94 4.57 -12.64 3.05
N LYS A 95 4.58 -11.78 4.06
CA LYS A 95 3.85 -10.50 4.08
C LYS A 95 4.13 -9.63 2.86
N PHE A 96 5.41 -9.56 2.49
CA PHE A 96 5.90 -8.76 1.35
C PHE A 96 5.89 -9.51 0.00
N LEU A 97 5.38 -10.75 -0.04
CA LEU A 97 5.07 -11.46 -1.28
C LEU A 97 3.65 -11.14 -1.77
N LEU A 98 2.81 -10.63 -0.88
CA LEU A 98 1.46 -10.23 -1.20
C LEU A 98 1.43 -8.78 -1.71
N PRO A 99 0.46 -8.42 -2.57
CA PRO A 99 0.30 -7.05 -3.04
C PRO A 99 0.08 -6.07 -1.88
N PRO A 100 0.66 -4.87 -1.94
CA PRO A 100 0.40 -3.82 -0.95
C PRO A 100 -1.07 -3.39 -1.00
N THR A 101 -1.60 -3.12 0.19
CA THR A 101 -3.02 -2.77 0.43
C THR A 101 -3.24 -1.27 0.63
N HIS A 102 -2.20 -0.59 1.10
CA HIS A 102 -2.23 0.80 1.51
C HIS A 102 -0.97 1.49 1.00
N PHE A 103 -0.91 2.81 1.13
CA PHE A 103 0.26 3.59 0.78
C PHE A 103 0.27 4.91 1.54
N ILE A 104 1.46 5.46 1.75
CA ILE A 104 1.64 6.81 2.26
C ILE A 104 1.51 7.76 1.08
N SER A 105 0.59 8.72 1.16
CA SER A 105 0.31 9.65 0.07
C SER A 105 0.34 11.11 0.51
N LEU A 106 0.77 11.97 -0.42
CA LEU A 106 0.65 13.42 -0.34
C LEU A 106 -0.42 13.86 -1.35
N PRO A 107 -1.66 14.15 -0.92
CA PRO A 107 -2.73 14.53 -1.85
C PRO A 107 -2.45 15.86 -2.56
N LEU A 108 -2.64 15.88 -3.88
CA LEU A 108 -2.50 17.07 -4.71
C LEU A 108 -3.88 17.67 -4.95
N SER A 109 -4.32 18.48 -3.98
CA SER A 109 -5.72 18.94 -3.87
C SER A 109 -6.00 20.31 -4.50
N ASP A 110 -4.99 20.97 -5.07
CA ASP A 110 -5.17 22.29 -5.68
C ASP A 110 -6.13 22.23 -6.89
N SER A 111 -7.17 23.06 -6.85
CA SER A 111 -8.27 23.01 -7.82
C SER A 111 -7.83 23.47 -9.22
N ASN A 112 -6.89 24.41 -9.30
CA ASN A 112 -6.35 24.87 -10.57
C ASN A 112 -5.52 23.78 -11.25
N THR A 113 -4.68 23.09 -10.48
CA THR A 113 -3.89 21.96 -10.96
C THR A 113 -4.78 20.80 -11.40
N GLN A 114 -5.80 20.45 -10.61
CA GLN A 114 -6.76 19.42 -10.99
C GLN A 114 -7.54 19.77 -12.27
N ARG A 115 -7.91 21.05 -12.45
CA ARG A 115 -8.54 21.53 -13.68
C ARG A 115 -7.60 21.37 -14.89
N LYS A 116 -6.34 21.82 -14.77
CA LYS A 116 -5.34 21.66 -15.84
C LYS A 116 -5.07 20.20 -16.19
N VAL A 117 -5.02 19.30 -15.20
CA VAL A 117 -4.91 17.85 -15.45
C VAL A 117 -6.12 17.33 -16.22
N LYS A 118 -7.33 17.76 -15.85
CA LYS A 118 -8.56 17.40 -16.56
C LYS A 118 -8.56 17.90 -18.01
N ASP A 119 -8.10 19.13 -18.25
CA ASP A 119 -8.02 19.72 -19.58
C ASP A 119 -7.02 18.95 -20.46
N PHE A 120 -5.82 18.68 -19.94
CA PHE A 120 -4.84 17.79 -20.57
C PHE A 120 -5.44 16.43 -20.93
N GLN A 121 -6.15 15.79 -19.99
CA GLN A 121 -6.80 14.49 -20.21
C GLN A 121 -7.86 14.55 -21.33
N ASN A 122 -8.65 15.62 -21.39
CA ASN A 122 -9.63 15.82 -22.45
C ASN A 122 -8.95 15.96 -23.81
N GLU A 123 -7.85 16.72 -23.90
CA GLU A 123 -7.10 16.86 -25.14
C GLU A 123 -6.42 15.56 -25.57
N VAL A 124 -5.87 14.77 -24.62
CA VAL A 124 -5.32 13.44 -24.92
C VAL A 124 -6.40 12.51 -25.50
N LEU A 125 -7.62 12.54 -24.98
CA LEU A 125 -8.74 11.77 -25.52
C LEU A 125 -9.13 12.22 -26.94
N GLN A 126 -9.01 13.52 -27.25
CA GLN A 126 -9.28 14.05 -28.59
C GLN A 126 -8.28 13.58 -29.65
N LEU A 127 -7.07 13.17 -29.24
CA LEU A 127 -6.08 12.56 -30.14
C LEU A 127 -6.53 11.17 -30.66
N LYS A 128 -7.57 10.56 -30.07
CA LYS A 128 -8.13 9.26 -30.47
C LYS A 128 -7.06 8.16 -30.61
N LEU A 129 -6.07 8.17 -29.72
CA LEU A 129 -4.97 7.20 -29.73
C LEU A 129 -5.48 5.81 -29.35
N ALA A 130 -4.95 4.79 -30.02
CA ALA A 130 -5.26 3.40 -29.70
C ALA A 130 -4.90 3.08 -28.25
N ASN A 131 -5.73 2.25 -27.61
CA ASN A 131 -5.57 1.80 -26.22
C ASN A 131 -5.57 2.94 -25.19
N ILE A 132 -6.08 4.14 -25.50
CA ILE A 132 -6.34 5.18 -24.50
C ILE A 132 -7.85 5.40 -24.37
N ASP A 133 -8.35 5.23 -23.15
CA ASP A 133 -9.74 5.46 -22.80
C ASP A 133 -9.85 6.01 -21.38
N LYS A 134 -11.04 6.48 -20.98
CA LYS A 134 -11.25 7.14 -19.68
C LYS A 134 -10.87 6.27 -18.47
N SER A 135 -10.90 4.93 -18.58
CA SER A 135 -10.62 4.04 -17.45
C SER A 135 -9.16 4.06 -17.01
N ILE A 136 -8.22 4.38 -17.90
CA ILE A 136 -6.79 4.44 -17.57
C ILE A 136 -6.34 5.84 -17.14
N LEU A 137 -7.22 6.85 -17.20
CA LEU A 137 -6.91 8.21 -16.77
C LEU A 137 -7.12 8.33 -15.26
N ILE A 138 -6.12 8.84 -14.55
CA ILE A 138 -6.23 9.05 -13.11
C ILE A 138 -7.22 10.19 -12.84
N LYS A 139 -8.20 9.96 -11.98
CA LYS A 139 -9.20 11.00 -11.66
C LYS A 139 -8.46 12.20 -11.03
N PRO A 140 -8.71 13.45 -11.46
CA PRO A 140 -8.05 14.61 -10.87
C PRO A 140 -8.18 14.70 -9.35
N PRO A 141 -9.35 14.39 -8.72
CA PRO A 141 -9.46 14.38 -7.26
C PRO A 141 -8.59 13.32 -6.55
N SER A 142 -8.20 12.25 -7.24
CA SER A 142 -7.32 11.22 -6.67
C SER A 142 -5.83 11.49 -6.91
N LEU A 143 -5.46 12.64 -7.48
CA LEU A 143 -4.05 12.98 -7.74
C LEU A 143 -3.26 13.06 -6.43
N HIS A 144 -2.10 12.41 -6.39
CA HIS A 144 -1.26 12.33 -5.20
C HIS A 144 0.19 12.04 -5.59
N LEU A 145 1.11 12.29 -4.64
CA LEU A 145 2.45 11.73 -4.64
C LEU A 145 2.49 10.52 -3.73
N THR A 146 3.04 9.41 -4.21
CA THR A 146 3.22 8.19 -3.40
C THR A 146 4.60 8.20 -2.76
N ILE A 147 4.65 8.14 -1.43
CA ILE A 147 5.90 8.02 -0.68
C ILE A 147 6.31 6.55 -0.54
N GLY A 148 5.36 5.66 -0.27
CA GLY A 148 5.69 4.25 -0.05
C GLY A 148 4.46 3.35 0.02
N MET A 149 4.60 2.15 -0.53
CA MET A 149 3.55 1.13 -0.51
C MET A 149 3.60 0.33 0.79
N LEU A 150 2.44 0.13 1.42
CA LEU A 150 2.28 -0.49 2.73
C LEU A 150 1.51 -1.81 2.65
N ASN A 151 1.98 -2.79 3.41
CA ASN A 151 1.36 -4.10 3.57
C ASN A 151 0.64 -4.17 4.93
N LEU A 152 -0.58 -3.61 4.98
CA LEU A 152 -1.43 -3.50 6.18
C LEU A 152 -2.68 -4.35 5.99
N TYR A 153 -2.59 -5.61 6.41
CA TYR A 153 -3.66 -6.57 6.16
C TYR A 153 -4.59 -6.80 7.35
N ARG A 154 -4.22 -6.30 8.54
CA ARG A 154 -5.03 -6.45 9.75
C ARG A 154 -5.50 -5.08 10.20
N LYS A 155 -6.70 -5.02 10.79
CA LYS A 155 -7.23 -3.78 11.39
C LYS A 155 -6.28 -3.19 12.43
N GLU A 156 -5.56 -4.04 13.18
CA GLU A 156 -4.54 -3.57 14.12
C GLU A 156 -3.32 -2.97 13.40
N ASP A 157 -2.89 -3.53 12.27
CA ASP A 157 -1.77 -2.98 11.48
C ASP A 157 -2.13 -1.60 10.93
N ILE A 158 -3.36 -1.42 10.45
CA ILE A 158 -3.89 -0.13 9.98
C ILE A 158 -3.89 0.88 11.12
N LYS A 159 -4.48 0.53 12.26
CA LYS A 159 -4.53 1.40 13.45
C LYS A 159 -3.15 1.80 13.93
N GLU A 160 -2.23 0.84 14.07
CA GLU A 160 -0.86 1.11 14.54
C GLU A 160 -0.06 1.95 13.53
N ALA A 161 -0.27 1.77 12.23
CA ALA A 161 0.36 2.59 11.18
C ALA A 161 -0.14 4.04 11.24
N VAL A 162 -1.45 4.27 11.45
CA VAL A 162 -2.02 5.61 11.62
C VAL A 162 -1.52 6.27 12.91
N GLU A 163 -1.43 5.51 14.01
CA GLU A 163 -0.85 6.01 15.26
C GLU A 163 0.63 6.36 15.11
N LEU A 164 1.40 5.58 14.35
CA LEU A 164 2.79 5.89 14.02
C LEU A 164 2.87 7.22 13.27
N LEU A 165 2.09 7.41 12.20
CA LEU A 165 2.08 8.67 11.44
C LEU A 165 1.78 9.88 12.35
N LYS A 166 0.79 9.75 13.24
CA LYS A 166 0.44 10.80 14.22
C LYS A 166 1.58 11.10 15.20
N LYS A 167 2.28 10.08 15.69
CA LYS A 167 3.44 10.25 16.59
C LYS A 167 4.61 10.96 15.91
N LEU A 168 4.79 10.74 14.61
CA LEU A 168 5.85 11.39 13.83
C LEU A 168 5.55 12.86 13.51
N SER A 169 4.35 13.38 13.82
CA SER A 169 3.94 14.76 13.45
C SER A 169 4.93 15.83 13.89
N GLN A 170 5.46 15.76 15.12
CA GLN A 170 6.43 16.73 15.61
C GLN A 170 7.77 16.63 14.88
N GLU A 171 8.31 15.41 14.73
CA GLU A 171 9.55 15.18 13.97
C GLU A 171 9.42 15.64 12.50
N ILE A 172 8.25 15.43 11.89
CA ILE A 172 7.95 15.90 10.53
C ILE A 172 7.93 17.43 10.49
N ASN A 173 7.26 18.08 11.43
CA ASN A 173 7.23 19.55 11.50
C ASN A 173 8.62 20.16 11.70
N ASP A 174 9.46 19.51 12.50
CA ASP A 174 10.84 19.94 12.72
C ASP A 174 11.70 19.72 11.47
N LEU A 175 11.56 18.58 10.79
CA LEU A 175 12.24 18.27 9.52
C LEU A 175 11.90 19.31 8.44
N ILE A 176 10.63 19.66 8.31
CA ILE A 176 10.19 20.64 7.31
C ILE A 176 10.38 22.07 7.80
N GLY A 177 10.91 22.31 9.01
CA GLY A 177 11.12 23.65 9.56
C GLY A 177 9.83 24.46 9.70
N LYS A 178 8.69 23.78 9.91
CA LYS A 178 7.33 24.35 9.94
C LYS A 178 6.96 25.17 8.70
N ARG A 179 7.66 24.97 7.58
CA ARG A 179 7.40 25.66 6.32
C ARG A 179 6.29 24.97 5.55
N THR A 180 5.55 25.75 4.77
CA THR A 180 4.59 25.21 3.82
C THR A 180 5.32 24.43 2.73
N ILE A 181 4.91 23.19 2.52
CA ILE A 181 5.47 22.34 1.47
C ILE A 181 4.71 22.59 0.17
N VAL A 182 5.46 22.79 -0.90
CA VAL A 182 4.94 23.11 -2.22
C VAL A 182 5.57 22.21 -3.27
N SER A 183 4.75 21.65 -4.16
CA SER A 183 5.18 20.82 -5.27
C SER A 183 4.79 21.47 -6.60
N ASN A 184 5.76 21.57 -7.51
CA ASN A 184 5.55 21.99 -8.89
C ASN A 184 5.37 20.76 -9.78
N LEU A 185 4.28 20.74 -10.55
CA LEU A 185 3.99 19.69 -11.53
C LEU A 185 4.27 20.22 -12.93
N THR A 186 5.34 19.71 -13.54
CA THR A 186 5.83 20.19 -14.84
C THR A 186 6.22 19.05 -15.77
N GLY A 187 5.99 19.25 -17.06
CA GLY A 187 6.19 18.28 -18.11
C GLY A 187 5.53 16.93 -17.85
N ILE A 188 5.90 15.98 -18.69
CA ILE A 188 5.47 14.59 -18.61
C ILE A 188 6.66 13.65 -18.80
N GLU A 189 6.58 12.50 -18.14
CA GLU A 189 7.53 11.39 -18.26
C GLU A 189 6.77 10.06 -18.19
N ILE A 190 7.50 8.98 -18.46
CA ILE A 190 7.00 7.61 -18.41
C ILE A 190 7.85 6.77 -17.47
N MET A 191 7.25 5.74 -16.89
CA MET A 191 7.95 4.87 -15.93
C MET A 191 8.93 3.91 -16.64
N ASP A 192 8.56 3.46 -17.83
CA ASP A 192 9.36 2.56 -18.67
C ASP A 192 10.08 3.38 -19.76
N ASP A 193 11.20 2.91 -20.30
CA ASP A 193 11.99 3.68 -21.28
C ASP A 193 11.40 3.73 -22.71
N ASN A 194 10.30 3.02 -22.96
CA ASN A 194 9.70 2.91 -24.29
C ASN A 194 8.37 3.67 -24.42
N LYS A 195 8.42 4.83 -25.09
CA LYS A 195 7.24 5.67 -25.37
C LYS A 195 6.15 4.95 -26.17
N GLU A 196 6.50 4.06 -27.08
CA GLU A 196 5.51 3.32 -27.89
C GLU A 196 4.77 2.23 -27.09
N LYS A 197 5.37 1.76 -25.99
CA LYS A 197 4.82 0.72 -25.11
C LYS A 197 4.66 1.23 -23.68
N THR A 198 4.02 2.39 -23.52
CA THR A 198 3.86 3.03 -22.22
C THR A 198 2.74 2.36 -21.40
N HIS A 199 3.01 2.14 -20.11
CA HIS A 199 2.01 1.69 -19.13
C HIS A 199 1.66 2.74 -18.09
N VAL A 200 2.60 3.63 -17.76
CA VAL A 200 2.42 4.70 -16.78
C VAL A 200 3.01 5.97 -17.35
N LEU A 201 2.19 7.02 -17.42
CA LEU A 201 2.60 8.39 -17.75
C LEU A 201 2.28 9.27 -16.55
N TYR A 202 3.25 10.08 -16.14
CA TYR A 202 3.16 10.92 -14.95
C TYR A 202 3.72 12.32 -15.21
N SER A 203 3.34 13.29 -14.38
CA SER A 203 3.99 14.60 -14.36
C SER A 203 5.21 14.58 -13.43
N LYS A 204 6.29 15.25 -13.84
CA LYS A 204 7.47 15.41 -12.99
C LYS A 204 7.11 16.28 -11.80
N VAL A 205 7.72 15.95 -10.69
CA VAL A 205 7.55 16.65 -9.42
C VAL A 205 8.84 17.38 -9.14
N GLY A 206 8.75 18.69 -8.98
CA GLY A 206 9.84 19.53 -8.50
C GLY A 206 9.44 20.29 -7.25
N GLU A 207 10.44 20.84 -6.58
CA GLU A 207 10.28 21.84 -5.53
C GLU A 207 10.79 23.19 -6.04
N PRO A 208 10.46 24.31 -5.36
CA PRO A 208 11.15 25.57 -5.60
C PRO A 208 12.68 25.40 -5.49
N GLU A 209 13.43 26.17 -6.29
CA GLU A 209 14.89 26.05 -6.37
C GLU A 209 15.56 26.11 -4.98
N GLY A 210 16.49 25.19 -4.70
CA GLY A 210 17.18 25.09 -3.42
C GLY A 210 16.43 24.34 -2.32
N GLN A 211 15.25 23.78 -2.60
CA GLN A 211 14.51 22.92 -1.66
C GLN A 211 14.62 21.45 -2.05
N ASN A 212 14.85 20.58 -1.06
CA ASN A 212 14.81 19.12 -1.22
C ASN A 212 13.95 18.43 -0.14
N ILE A 213 12.88 19.10 0.27
CA ILE A 213 12.08 18.75 1.45
C ILE A 213 11.25 17.50 1.16
N LEU A 214 10.75 17.36 -0.07
CA LEU A 214 9.91 16.23 -0.45
C LEU A 214 10.70 14.93 -0.47
N GLU A 215 11.95 14.95 -0.95
CA GLU A 215 12.82 13.76 -0.90
C GLU A 215 13.23 13.46 0.54
N GLU A 216 13.61 14.47 1.34
CA GLU A 216 13.95 14.30 2.75
C GLU A 216 12.78 13.72 3.57
N LEU A 217 11.59 14.30 3.41
CA LEU A 217 10.36 13.82 4.04
C LEU A 217 10.02 12.41 3.57
N GLY A 218 10.16 12.15 2.27
CA GLY A 218 9.90 10.84 1.68
C GLY A 218 10.85 9.77 2.23
N GLY A 219 12.14 10.06 2.31
CA GLY A 219 13.16 9.20 2.91
C GLY A 219 12.91 8.95 4.39
N PHE A 220 12.59 10.01 5.15
CA PHE A 220 12.26 9.90 6.57
C PHE A 220 11.05 8.99 6.82
N LEU A 221 9.94 9.21 6.10
CA LEU A 221 8.73 8.39 6.24
C LEU A 221 8.99 6.94 5.81
N THR A 222 9.72 6.73 4.72
CA THR A 222 10.09 5.39 4.24
C THR A 222 10.88 4.64 5.31
N ASP A 223 11.92 5.26 5.89
CA ASP A 223 12.75 4.67 6.95
C ASP A 223 11.92 4.29 8.19
N LYS A 224 11.07 5.21 8.67
CA LYS A 224 10.25 4.97 9.87
C LYS A 224 9.24 3.83 9.66
N PHE A 225 8.61 3.77 8.49
CA PHE A 225 7.63 2.72 8.18
C PHE A 225 8.27 1.37 7.80
N GLU A 226 9.47 1.38 7.21
CA GLU A 226 10.30 0.19 7.02
C GLU A 226 10.68 -0.41 8.38
N LYS A 227 11.25 0.39 9.30
CA LYS A 227 11.62 -0.03 10.66
C LYS A 227 10.43 -0.54 11.47
N ALA A 228 9.24 0.00 11.23
CA ALA A 228 8.00 -0.48 11.87
C ALA A 228 7.47 -1.80 11.28
N GLY A 229 8.03 -2.26 10.16
CA GLY A 229 7.69 -3.49 9.46
C GLY A 229 6.49 -3.37 8.51
N TYR A 230 6.05 -2.16 8.16
CA TYR A 230 4.85 -1.96 7.32
C TYR A 230 5.18 -1.75 5.84
N LEU A 231 6.41 -1.37 5.54
CA LEU A 231 6.92 -1.10 4.20
C LEU A 231 8.06 -2.08 3.89
N LYS A 232 8.09 -2.59 2.66
CA LYS A 232 9.19 -3.46 2.20
C LYS A 232 10.40 -2.60 1.88
N LYS A 233 11.57 -2.96 2.41
CA LYS A 233 12.83 -2.33 2.01
C LYS A 233 13.01 -2.41 0.49
N GLU A 234 13.21 -1.25 -0.13
CA GLU A 234 13.57 -1.14 -1.54
C GLU A 234 15.01 -0.61 -1.67
N ASN A 235 15.80 -1.19 -2.57
CA ASN A 235 17.18 -0.76 -2.82
C ASN A 235 17.27 0.37 -3.87
N ARG A 236 16.12 0.87 -4.34
CA ARG A 236 16.05 1.96 -5.31
C ARG A 236 15.70 3.27 -4.62
N PRO A 237 16.20 4.41 -5.11
CA PRO A 237 15.81 5.71 -4.58
C PRO A 237 14.32 5.96 -4.79
N LEU A 238 13.73 6.75 -3.88
CA LEU A 238 12.35 7.20 -4.00
C LEU A 238 12.21 8.10 -5.23
N LYS A 239 11.30 7.75 -6.14
CA LYS A 239 10.98 8.56 -7.31
C LYS A 239 9.60 9.18 -7.15
N LEU A 240 9.55 10.43 -6.73
CA LEU A 240 8.30 11.17 -6.60
C LEU A 240 7.75 11.52 -7.98
N HIS A 241 6.46 11.24 -8.18
CA HIS A 241 5.76 11.51 -9.43
C HIS A 241 4.25 11.62 -9.18
N ALA A 242 3.58 12.40 -10.02
CA ALA A 242 2.12 12.51 -10.02
C ALA A 242 1.55 11.75 -11.23
N THR A 243 1.01 10.55 -11.00
CA THR A 243 0.52 9.70 -12.10
C THR A 243 -0.70 10.32 -12.78
N LEU A 244 -0.68 10.41 -14.11
CA LEU A 244 -1.75 10.98 -14.93
C LEU A 244 -2.52 9.91 -15.71
N ILE A 245 -1.81 8.89 -16.20
CA ILE A 245 -2.35 7.76 -16.96
C ILE A 245 -1.70 6.49 -16.46
N ASN A 246 -2.48 5.45 -16.16
CA ASN A 246 -1.98 4.15 -15.75
C ASN A 246 -2.87 3.02 -16.27
N THR A 247 -2.31 2.18 -17.14
CA THR A 247 -3.03 1.08 -17.79
C THR A 247 -3.51 -0.01 -16.83
N ARG A 248 -3.02 -0.03 -15.58
CA ARG A 248 -3.50 -0.95 -14.54
C ARG A 248 -4.97 -0.72 -14.18
N HIS A 249 -5.49 0.49 -14.41
CA HIS A 249 -6.89 0.83 -14.11
C HIS A 249 -7.86 0.53 -15.26
N ARG A 250 -7.38 -0.08 -16.36
CA ARG A 250 -8.23 -0.34 -17.52
C ARG A 250 -9.43 -1.21 -17.14
N ASN A 251 -10.63 -0.74 -17.44
CA ASN A 251 -11.84 -1.52 -17.31
C ASN A 251 -11.82 -2.62 -18.40
N ASN A 252 -11.86 -3.90 -18.01
CA ASN A 252 -12.05 -5.07 -18.89
C ASN A 252 -11.00 -5.31 -20.01
N GLY A 253 -9.75 -4.87 -19.84
CA GLY A 253 -8.65 -5.19 -20.77
C GLY A 253 -8.03 -6.59 -20.60
N VAL A 254 -8.80 -7.58 -20.18
CA VAL A 254 -8.33 -8.97 -20.07
C VAL A 254 -8.38 -9.56 -21.48
N VAL A 255 -7.25 -9.54 -22.19
CA VAL A 255 -7.08 -10.49 -23.30
C VAL A 255 -7.01 -11.85 -22.61
N ALA A 256 -8.00 -12.72 -22.86
CA ALA A 256 -7.91 -14.11 -22.44
C ALA A 256 -6.59 -14.67 -23.01
N SER A 257 -5.68 -15.07 -22.12
CA SER A 257 -4.48 -15.80 -22.53
C SER A 257 -4.95 -17.15 -23.07
N ASN A 258 -5.14 -17.25 -24.39
CA ASN A 258 -5.08 -18.55 -25.04
C ASN A 258 -3.63 -19.03 -24.93
N HIS A 259 -3.48 -20.26 -24.44
CA HIS A 259 -2.26 -21.02 -24.18
C HIS A 259 -1.80 -21.10 -22.72
N ASP A 260 -2.07 -22.29 -22.15
CA ASP A 260 -1.20 -23.06 -21.27
C ASP A 260 -0.02 -22.29 -20.68
N ASN A 261 -0.25 -21.67 -19.52
CA ASN A 261 0.70 -21.80 -18.42
C ASN A 261 0.10 -21.36 -17.09
N ARG A 262 0.57 -22.04 -16.06
CA ARG A 262 0.20 -21.89 -14.65
C ARG A 262 0.42 -20.44 -14.19
N GLN A 263 -0.59 -19.83 -13.57
CA GLN A 263 -0.52 -18.54 -12.84
C GLN A 263 -0.05 -17.34 -13.69
N GLY A 264 -0.95 -16.70 -14.45
CA GLY A 264 -0.64 -15.48 -15.19
C GLY A 264 -1.53 -14.31 -14.76
N GLU A 265 -0.94 -13.20 -14.32
CA GLU A 265 -1.66 -11.93 -14.24
C GLU A 265 -2.18 -11.51 -15.64
N PRO A 266 -3.29 -10.76 -15.74
CA PRO A 266 -3.78 -10.26 -17.02
C PRO A 266 -2.68 -9.48 -17.75
N VAL A 267 -2.45 -9.79 -19.03
CA VAL A 267 -1.48 -9.05 -19.84
C VAL A 267 -1.96 -7.61 -20.00
N ARG A 268 -1.22 -6.66 -19.42
CA ARG A 268 -1.52 -5.23 -19.54
C ARG A 268 -1.30 -4.77 -20.98
N ILE A 269 -2.29 -4.09 -21.55
CA ILE A 269 -2.19 -3.51 -22.90
C ILE A 269 -1.59 -2.10 -22.80
N PRO A 270 -0.40 -1.85 -23.39
CA PRO A 270 0.23 -0.53 -23.40
C PRO A 270 -0.43 0.43 -24.42
N PHE A 271 -0.07 1.71 -24.34
CA PHE A 271 -0.41 2.73 -25.34
C PHE A 271 0.84 3.42 -25.88
N ASN A 272 0.74 4.00 -27.07
CA ASN A 272 1.81 4.82 -27.65
C ASN A 272 1.70 6.26 -27.14
N ALA A 273 2.64 6.68 -26.30
CA ALA A 273 2.72 8.01 -25.73
C ALA A 273 3.42 9.03 -26.63
N THR A 274 4.07 8.62 -27.72
CA THR A 274 4.84 9.53 -28.60
C THR A 274 4.02 10.75 -29.06
N PRO A 275 2.76 10.61 -29.52
CA PRO A 275 1.93 11.77 -29.90
C PRO A 275 1.62 12.70 -28.72
N ILE A 276 1.52 12.16 -27.49
CA ILE A 276 1.32 12.95 -26.27
C ILE A 276 2.57 13.77 -25.96
N PHE A 277 3.75 13.15 -26.06
CA PHE A 277 5.04 13.86 -25.89
C PHE A 277 5.24 14.98 -26.90
N ASN A 278 4.88 14.75 -28.17
CA ASN A 278 5.03 15.77 -29.22
C ASN A 278 4.23 17.04 -28.92
N LYS A 279 3.11 16.93 -28.19
CA LYS A 279 2.23 18.06 -27.88
C LYS A 279 2.44 18.63 -26.47
N PHE A 280 2.78 17.80 -25.49
CA PHE A 280 2.70 18.15 -24.07
C PHE A 280 3.99 17.95 -23.27
N SER A 281 5.14 17.74 -23.93
CA SER A 281 6.44 17.49 -23.25
C SER A 281 6.75 18.48 -22.12
N ASN A 282 6.47 19.76 -22.34
CA ASN A 282 6.79 20.88 -21.43
C ASN A 282 5.55 21.49 -20.76
N ILE A 283 4.44 20.75 -20.67
CA ILE A 283 3.20 21.28 -20.06
C ILE A 283 3.40 21.68 -18.59
N GLU A 284 2.79 22.78 -18.17
CA GLU A 284 2.81 23.22 -16.76
C GLU A 284 1.45 23.04 -16.10
N PHE A 285 1.34 22.00 -15.27
CA PHE A 285 0.11 21.73 -14.50
C PHE A 285 -0.05 22.70 -13.33
N GLY A 286 1.04 23.30 -12.86
CA GLY A 286 1.04 24.34 -11.84
C GLY A 286 1.65 23.87 -10.52
N THR A 287 1.30 24.60 -9.46
CA THR A 287 1.92 24.49 -8.14
C THR A 287 0.87 24.08 -7.12
N CYS A 288 1.17 23.02 -6.37
CA CYS A 288 0.30 22.45 -5.35
C CYS A 288 0.91 22.65 -3.96
N ARG A 289 0.18 23.29 -3.06
CA ARG A 289 0.47 23.21 -1.62
C ARG A 289 0.10 21.81 -1.13
N ILE A 290 1.00 21.19 -0.36
CA ILE A 290 0.75 19.90 0.29
C ILE A 290 0.29 20.15 1.71
N GLU A 291 -0.99 19.88 1.97
CA GLU A 291 -1.63 20.19 3.26
C GLU A 291 -1.64 19.03 4.26
N SER A 292 -1.37 17.82 3.80
CA SER A 292 -1.50 16.63 4.64
C SER A 292 -0.72 15.44 4.10
N ILE A 293 -0.42 14.52 5.02
CA ILE A 293 0.13 13.19 4.75
C ILE A 293 -0.94 12.17 5.14
N HIS A 294 -1.27 11.26 4.25
CA HIS A 294 -2.35 10.29 4.42
C HIS A 294 -1.82 8.86 4.41
N ILE A 295 -2.46 7.97 5.18
CA ILE A 295 -2.42 6.53 4.93
C ILE A 295 -3.65 6.20 4.10
N SER A 296 -3.42 6.02 2.80
CA SER A 296 -4.47 5.79 1.81
C SER A 296 -4.63 4.32 1.50
N LYS A 297 -5.87 3.92 1.20
CA LYS A 297 -6.20 2.54 0.80
C LYS A 297 -6.15 2.40 -0.71
N VAL A 298 -5.54 1.32 -1.19
CA VAL A 298 -5.39 1.04 -2.62
C VAL A 298 -6.76 0.71 -3.22
N GLY A 299 -7.12 1.42 -4.30
CA GLY A 299 -8.34 1.13 -5.07
C GLY A 299 -9.66 1.57 -4.43
N GLU A 300 -9.62 2.17 -3.23
CA GLU A 300 -10.80 2.68 -2.55
C GLU A 300 -10.81 4.22 -2.56
N TYR A 301 -11.99 4.80 -2.79
CA TYR A 301 -12.17 6.23 -2.97
C TYR A 301 -13.34 6.73 -2.12
N ASP A 302 -13.28 7.99 -1.68
CA ASP A 302 -14.38 8.66 -1.01
C ASP A 302 -15.44 9.16 -2.00
N GLU A 303 -16.53 9.74 -1.47
CA GLU A 303 -17.64 10.30 -2.26
C GLU A 303 -17.21 11.42 -3.23
N ARG A 304 -16.05 12.05 -2.98
CA ARG A 304 -15.48 13.09 -3.82
C ARG A 304 -14.47 12.55 -4.85
N GLY A 305 -14.26 11.24 -4.88
CA GLY A 305 -13.34 10.56 -5.77
C GLY A 305 -11.86 10.68 -5.37
N ARG A 306 -11.56 11.11 -4.14
CA ARG A 306 -10.21 11.11 -3.57
C ARG A 306 -9.91 9.74 -3.00
N HIS A 307 -8.64 9.37 -2.84
CA HIS A 307 -8.31 8.11 -2.17
C HIS A 307 -8.88 8.07 -0.74
N HIS A 308 -9.51 6.95 -0.37
CA HIS A 308 -9.95 6.73 1.00
C HIS A 308 -8.74 6.75 1.93
N SER A 309 -8.86 7.47 3.04
CA SER A 309 -7.79 7.66 4.01
C SER A 309 -8.16 7.01 5.34
N GLU A 310 -7.38 6.03 5.76
CA GLU A 310 -7.50 5.37 7.08
C GLU A 310 -7.10 6.33 8.21
N GLY A 311 -6.24 7.31 7.90
CA GLY A 311 -5.86 8.38 8.81
C GLY A 311 -4.87 9.34 8.17
N CYS A 312 -4.77 10.55 8.71
CA CYS A 312 -3.88 11.58 8.20
C CYS A 312 -3.30 12.45 9.33
N ILE A 313 -2.27 13.22 8.97
CA ILE A 313 -1.79 14.37 9.72
C ILE A 313 -1.82 15.60 8.81
N LYS A 314 -1.99 16.79 9.42
CA LYS A 314 -1.95 18.07 8.73
C LYS A 314 -0.53 18.63 8.74
N LEU A 315 -0.14 19.24 7.64
CA LEU A 315 1.09 20.00 7.51
C LEU A 315 0.81 21.51 7.69
N PRO A 316 1.83 22.28 8.13
CA PRO A 316 1.73 23.73 8.37
C PRO A 316 1.30 24.57 7.16
#